data_AF-A0A6L9STL3-F1
#
_entry.id   AF-A0A6L9STL3-F1
#
_cell.length_a   1.000
_cell.length_b   1.000
_cell.length_c   1.000
_cell.angle_alpha   90.00
_cell.angle_beta   90.00
_cell.angle_gamma   90.00
#
_symmetry.space_group_name_H-M   'P 1'
#
loop_
_entity.id
_entity.type
_entity.pdbx_description
1 polymer ?
#
loop_
_entity_poly.entity_id
_entity_poly.type
_entity_poly.pdbx_seq_one_letter_code
_entity_poly.pdbx_strand_id
1 'polypeptide(L)'
;MIDLDDPLIAGMVAELREAEPSPEAKRKMHKREYYVATRERQLARQKARRQADPEAWRARQRRYDQARDREAYNAGRRERYRMDAGYRERMLAQQREHRANMSVEEREREAERKREYARTHREQIREANRRYMARPEVREARNRRRRERERRMKLEEPEKYRAMVDERNRKRRERRARKRDTPKVDMN
;
A
#
# COMPACT_ATOMS: atom_id res chain seq x y z
N MET A 1 44.57 13.43 18.70
CA MET A 1 43.84 14.60 19.24
C MET A 1 44.46 15.81 18.59
N ILE A 2 43.69 16.62 17.87
CA ILE A 2 44.17 17.93 17.41
C ILE A 2 43.94 18.85 18.61
N ASP A 3 45.02 19.37 19.19
CA ASP A 3 44.93 20.31 20.31
C ASP A 3 44.40 21.64 19.78
N LEU A 4 43.12 21.92 20.09
CA LEU A 4 42.41 23.13 19.67
C LEU A 4 42.90 24.41 20.40
N ASP A 5 43.81 24.25 21.37
CA ASP A 5 44.41 25.33 22.15
C ASP A 5 45.78 25.78 21.61
N ASP A 6 46.18 25.29 20.42
CA ASP A 6 47.37 25.78 19.74
C ASP A 6 47.16 27.27 19.33
N PRO A 7 48.00 28.21 19.81
CA PRO A 7 47.86 29.63 19.53
C PRO A 7 47.88 29.97 18.03
N LEU A 8 48.48 29.11 17.19
CA LEU A 8 48.42 29.23 15.73
C LEU A 8 47.03 28.90 15.18
N ILE A 9 46.38 27.86 15.72
CA ILE A 9 45.01 27.48 15.34
C ILE A 9 44.02 28.53 15.88
N ALA A 10 44.23 29.01 17.10
CA ALA A 10 43.41 30.07 17.69
C ALA A 10 43.52 31.39 16.90
N GLY A 11 44.72 31.76 16.45
CA GLY A 11 44.98 32.91 15.59
C GLY A 11 44.33 32.77 14.21
N MET A 12 44.49 31.62 13.54
CA MET A 12 43.83 31.35 12.26
C MET A 12 42.29 31.36 12.37
N VAL A 13 41.73 30.84 13.48
CA VAL A 13 40.28 30.87 13.73
C VAL A 13 39.80 32.29 14.02
N ALA A 14 40.62 33.14 14.66
CA ALA A 14 40.31 34.55 14.86
C ALA A 14 40.33 35.32 13.52
N GLU A 15 41.34 35.11 12.68
CA GLU A 15 41.40 35.69 11.33
C GLU A 15 40.24 35.23 10.44
N LEU A 16 39.86 33.95 10.50
CA LEU A 16 38.70 33.42 9.78
C LEU A 16 37.35 33.95 10.31
N ARG A 17 37.29 34.43 11.56
CA ARG A 17 36.11 35.11 12.12
C ARG A 17 36.01 36.57 11.69
N GLU A 18 37.14 37.22 11.45
CA GLU A 18 37.21 38.61 10.97
C GLU A 18 37.13 38.73 9.44
N ALA A 19 37.45 37.65 8.71
CA ALA A 19 37.31 37.61 7.25
C ALA A 19 35.84 37.71 6.81
N GLU A 20 35.56 38.59 5.85
CA GLU A 20 34.23 38.66 5.25
C GLU A 20 33.83 37.32 4.63
N PRO A 21 32.60 36.82 4.88
CA PRO A 21 32.17 35.55 4.33
C PRO A 21 32.20 35.59 2.81
N SER A 22 32.67 34.50 2.20
CA SER A 22 32.70 34.37 0.75
C SER A 22 31.29 34.58 0.15
N PRO A 23 31.17 35.01 -1.12
CA PRO A 23 29.86 35.23 -1.76
C PRO A 23 28.93 33.99 -1.69
N GLU A 24 29.49 32.78 -1.72
CA GLU A 24 28.75 31.54 -1.56
C GLU A 24 28.25 31.33 -0.11
N ALA A 25 29.09 31.65 0.88
CA ALA A 25 28.70 31.63 2.29
C ALA A 25 27.61 32.66 2.59
N LYS A 26 27.74 33.89 2.08
CA LYS A 26 26.70 34.95 2.15
C LYS A 26 25.36 34.48 1.57
N ARG A 27 25.36 33.79 0.42
CA ARG A 27 24.13 33.20 -0.18
C ARG A 27 23.51 32.10 0.68
N LYS A 28 24.31 31.22 1.28
CA LYS A 28 23.84 30.15 2.19
C LYS A 28 23.26 30.73 3.49
N MET A 29 23.90 31.76 4.05
CA MET A 29 23.40 32.49 5.22
C MET A 29 22.06 33.17 4.92
N HIS A 30 21.96 33.92 3.83
CA HIS A 30 20.71 34.57 3.42
C HIS A 30 19.58 33.55 3.18
N LYS A 31 19.88 32.40 2.55
CA LYS A 31 18.89 31.31 2.39
C LYS A 31 18.42 30.78 3.74
N ARG A 32 19.34 30.56 4.69
CA ARG A 32 19.02 30.11 6.05
C ARG A 32 18.17 31.14 6.80
N GLU A 33 18.53 32.42 6.74
CA GLU A 33 17.77 33.52 7.34
C GLU A 33 16.37 33.62 6.75
N TYR A 34 16.24 33.52 5.42
CA TYR A 34 14.95 33.45 4.75
C TYR A 34 14.10 32.27 5.24
N TYR A 35 14.69 31.07 5.38
CA TYR A 35 13.98 29.90 5.92
C TYR A 35 13.58 30.08 7.40
N VAL A 36 14.45 30.67 8.21
CA VAL A 36 14.15 30.94 9.63
C VAL A 36 13.00 31.95 9.72
N ALA A 37 13.09 33.07 9.01
CA ALA A 37 12.04 34.10 9.01
C ALA A 37 10.70 33.57 8.48
N THR A 38 10.70 32.75 7.43
CA THR A 38 9.47 32.13 6.91
C THR A 38 8.90 31.08 7.87
N ARG A 39 9.75 30.27 8.51
CA ARG A 39 9.34 29.30 9.54
C ARG A 39 8.75 30.01 10.77
N GLU A 40 9.36 31.10 11.23
CA GLU A 40 8.86 31.90 12.34
C GLU A 40 7.50 32.52 12.02
N ARG A 41 7.33 33.09 10.83
CA ARG A 41 6.02 33.59 10.36
C ARG A 41 4.97 32.48 10.31
N GLN A 42 5.33 31.28 9.86
CA GLN A 42 4.41 30.14 9.88
C GLN A 42 4.04 29.71 11.31
N LEU A 43 5.02 29.63 12.21
CA LEU A 43 4.77 29.29 13.62
C LEU A 43 3.93 30.36 14.31
N ALA A 44 4.17 31.64 14.04
CA ALA A 44 3.36 32.75 14.54
C ALA A 44 1.91 32.65 14.04
N ARG A 45 1.69 32.37 12.75
CA ARG A 45 0.36 32.11 12.19
C ARG A 45 -0.32 30.89 12.83
N GLN A 46 0.43 29.81 13.11
CA GLN A 46 -0.11 28.66 13.80
C GLN A 46 -0.48 28.99 15.26
N LYS A 47 0.36 29.72 15.99
CA LYS A 47 0.06 30.19 17.35
C LYS A 47 -1.17 31.10 17.36
N ALA A 48 -1.26 32.06 16.45
CA ALA A 48 -2.42 32.94 16.31
C ALA A 48 -3.69 32.14 16.01
N ARG A 49 -3.65 31.14 15.12
CA ARG A 49 -4.79 30.25 14.85
C ARG A 49 -5.22 29.44 16.07
N ARG A 50 -4.26 28.95 16.89
CA ARG A 50 -4.55 28.22 18.13
C ARG A 50 -5.13 29.13 19.22
N GLN A 51 -4.76 30.41 19.24
CA GLN A 51 -5.27 31.39 20.19
C GLN A 51 -6.63 31.94 19.76
N ALA A 52 -6.87 32.11 18.46
CA ALA A 52 -8.13 32.60 17.91
C ALA A 52 -9.29 31.62 18.13
N ASP A 53 -9.03 30.32 18.06
CA ASP A 53 -10.01 29.28 18.37
C ASP A 53 -9.37 28.08 19.08
N PRO A 54 -9.18 28.17 20.41
CA PRO A 54 -8.57 27.11 21.21
C PRO A 54 -9.43 25.84 21.24
N GLU A 55 -10.76 25.96 21.15
CA GLU A 55 -11.68 24.83 21.22
C GLU A 55 -11.66 24.00 19.95
N ALA A 56 -11.69 24.62 18.77
CA ALA A 56 -11.58 23.91 17.50
C ALA A 56 -10.22 23.22 17.36
N TRP A 57 -9.13 23.84 17.84
CA TRP A 57 -7.81 23.20 17.88
C TRP A 57 -7.81 21.96 18.78
N ARG A 58 -8.32 22.06 20.01
CA ARG A 58 -8.43 20.92 20.94
C ARG A 58 -9.35 19.83 20.38
N ALA A 59 -10.46 20.19 19.75
CA ALA A 59 -11.36 19.23 19.11
C ALA A 59 -10.69 18.49 17.94
N ARG A 60 -9.93 19.19 17.09
CA ARG A 60 -9.11 18.58 16.03
C ARG A 60 -8.07 17.64 16.62
N GLN A 61 -7.36 18.06 17.67
CA GLN A 61 -6.36 17.22 18.34
C GLN A 61 -7.00 15.96 18.93
N ARG A 62 -8.12 16.09 19.65
CA ARG A 62 -8.89 14.94 20.17
C ARG A 62 -9.31 13.98 19.06
N ARG A 63 -9.79 14.48 17.92
CA ARG A 63 -10.14 13.64 16.76
C ARG A 63 -8.93 12.89 16.21
N TYR A 64 -7.78 13.55 16.13
CA TYR A 64 -6.54 12.93 15.68
C TYR A 64 -6.09 11.83 16.66
N ASP A 65 -6.10 12.12 17.96
CA ASP A 65 -5.71 11.16 18.99
C ASP A 65 -6.67 9.97 19.02
N GLN A 66 -7.99 10.21 18.95
CA GLN A 66 -9.00 9.14 18.81
C GLN A 66 -8.78 8.29 17.56
N ALA A 67 -8.46 8.90 16.41
CA ALA A 67 -8.19 8.18 15.18
C ALA A 67 -6.89 7.34 15.29
N ARG A 68 -5.84 7.92 15.89
CA ARG A 68 -4.56 7.25 16.13
C ARG A 68 -4.75 6.05 17.05
N ASP A 69 -5.46 6.22 18.16
CA ASP A 69 -5.70 5.16 19.14
C ASP A 69 -6.58 4.07 18.53
N ARG A 70 -7.58 4.44 17.70
CA ARG A 70 -8.37 3.49 16.92
C ARG A 70 -7.51 2.70 15.93
N GLU A 71 -6.58 3.35 15.24
CA GLU A 71 -5.69 2.65 14.30
C GLU A 71 -4.69 1.75 15.02
N ALA A 72 -4.12 2.21 16.14
CA ALA A 72 -3.27 1.38 17.00
C ALA A 72 -4.01 0.15 17.52
N TYR A 73 -5.24 0.33 18.00
CA TYR A 73 -6.13 -0.76 18.42
C TYR A 73 -6.40 -1.74 17.28
N ASN A 74 -6.77 -1.23 16.09
CA ASN A 74 -7.03 -2.06 14.92
C ASN A 74 -5.78 -2.78 14.42
N ALA A 75 -4.61 -2.15 14.49
CA ALA A 75 -3.33 -2.74 14.12
C ALA A 75 -3.00 -3.93 15.03
N GLY A 76 -3.08 -3.73 16.36
CA GLY A 76 -2.88 -4.82 17.32
C GLY A 76 -3.89 -5.96 17.15
N ARG A 77 -5.15 -5.63 16.81
CA ARG A 77 -6.16 -6.65 16.49
C ARG A 77 -5.80 -7.45 15.23
N ARG A 78 -5.34 -6.77 14.17
CA ARG A 78 -4.90 -7.41 12.92
C ARG A 78 -3.67 -8.29 13.14
N GLU A 79 -2.74 -7.84 13.97
CA GLU A 79 -1.55 -8.60 14.35
C GLU A 79 -1.92 -9.87 15.12
N ARG A 80 -2.75 -9.76 16.17
CA ARG A 80 -3.26 -10.93 16.90
C ARG A 80 -3.97 -11.91 15.97
N TYR A 81 -4.81 -11.42 15.05
CA TYR A 81 -5.48 -12.28 14.06
C TYR A 81 -4.50 -13.00 13.12
N ARG A 82 -3.33 -12.42 12.85
CA ARG A 82 -2.28 -13.05 12.03
C ARG A 82 -1.48 -14.09 12.80
N MET A 83 -1.15 -13.81 14.05
CA MET A 83 -0.23 -14.62 14.83
C MET A 83 -0.91 -15.70 15.69
N ASP A 84 -2.12 -15.46 16.18
CA ASP A 84 -2.86 -16.40 17.03
C ASP A 84 -3.97 -17.12 16.24
N ALA A 85 -3.76 -18.41 16.00
CA ALA A 85 -4.74 -19.26 15.32
C ALA A 85 -6.03 -19.45 16.14
N GLY A 86 -5.95 -19.54 17.46
CA GLY A 86 -7.12 -19.67 18.34
C GLY A 86 -7.97 -18.41 18.35
N TYR A 87 -7.34 -17.23 18.39
CA TYR A 87 -8.04 -15.95 18.21
C TYR A 87 -8.67 -15.83 16.82
N ARG A 88 -7.96 -16.24 15.76
CA ARG A 88 -8.50 -16.28 14.39
C ARG A 88 -9.74 -17.15 14.29
N GLU A 89 -9.69 -18.38 14.80
CA GLU A 89 -10.82 -19.32 14.75
C GLU A 89 -12.02 -18.79 15.55
N ARG A 90 -11.82 -18.23 16.75
CA ARG A 90 -12.91 -17.58 17.51
C ARG A 90 -13.58 -16.45 16.73
N MET A 91 -12.78 -15.59 16.11
CA MET A 91 -13.31 -14.48 15.29
C MET A 91 -14.06 -14.98 14.04
N LEU A 92 -13.57 -16.05 13.40
CA LEU A 92 -14.24 -16.68 12.27
C LEU A 92 -15.53 -17.40 12.69
N ALA A 93 -15.53 -18.05 13.85
CA ALA A 93 -16.72 -18.70 14.41
C ALA A 93 -17.82 -17.66 14.70
N GLN A 94 -17.48 -16.57 15.38
CA GLN A 94 -18.41 -15.46 15.60
C GLN A 94 -18.95 -14.87 14.28
N GLN A 95 -18.10 -14.76 13.25
CA GLN A 95 -18.55 -14.30 11.93
C GLN A 95 -19.50 -15.31 11.26
N ARG A 96 -19.24 -16.61 11.37
CA ARG A 96 -20.13 -17.65 10.83
C ARG A 96 -21.48 -17.65 11.53
N GLU A 97 -21.46 -17.57 12.86
CA GLU A 97 -22.66 -17.49 13.70
C GLU A 97 -23.47 -16.23 13.37
N HIS A 98 -22.84 -15.06 13.32
CA HIS A 98 -23.53 -13.82 12.92
C HIS A 98 -24.19 -13.95 11.54
N ARG A 99 -23.49 -14.54 10.56
CA ARG A 99 -24.06 -14.77 9.21
C ARG A 99 -25.23 -15.75 9.23
N ALA A 100 -25.15 -16.79 10.05
CA ALA A 100 -26.24 -17.74 10.23
C ALA A 100 -27.47 -17.05 10.83
N ASN A 101 -27.24 -16.15 11.80
CA ASN A 101 -28.30 -15.47 12.55
C ASN A 101 -28.82 -14.18 11.88
N MET A 102 -28.21 -13.71 10.78
CA MET A 102 -28.74 -12.56 10.05
C MET A 102 -30.15 -12.84 9.52
N SER A 103 -31.06 -11.89 9.74
CA SER A 103 -32.38 -11.89 9.12
C SER A 103 -32.29 -11.74 7.59
N VAL A 104 -33.39 -12.04 6.90
CA VAL A 104 -33.45 -11.92 5.42
C VAL A 104 -33.21 -10.46 4.99
N GLU A 105 -33.84 -9.49 5.66
CA GLU A 105 -33.63 -8.07 5.35
C GLU A 105 -32.19 -7.62 5.57
N GLU A 106 -31.53 -8.08 6.64
CA GLU A 106 -30.13 -7.74 6.90
C GLU A 106 -29.20 -8.34 5.86
N ARG A 107 -29.47 -9.57 5.40
CA ARG A 107 -28.75 -10.20 4.30
C ARG A 107 -28.94 -9.43 2.99
N GLU A 108 -30.15 -8.94 2.72
CA GLU A 108 -30.43 -8.13 1.53
C GLU A 108 -29.68 -6.79 1.59
N ARG A 109 -29.71 -6.08 2.73
CA ARG A 109 -28.96 -4.83 2.91
C ARG A 109 -27.45 -5.04 2.83
N GLU A 110 -26.91 -6.15 3.34
CA GLU A 110 -25.49 -6.47 3.18
C GLU A 110 -25.15 -6.79 1.72
N ALA A 111 -26.01 -7.54 1.02
CA ALA A 111 -25.84 -7.85 -0.39
C ALA A 111 -25.93 -6.60 -1.27
N GLU A 112 -26.84 -5.68 -0.97
CA GLU A 112 -26.96 -4.39 -1.65
C GLU A 112 -25.71 -3.54 -1.47
N ARG A 113 -25.23 -3.37 -0.22
CA ARG A 113 -23.96 -2.68 0.06
C ARG A 113 -22.78 -3.29 -0.70
N LYS A 114 -22.70 -4.62 -0.78
CA LYS A 114 -21.66 -5.32 -1.57
C LYS A 114 -21.80 -5.05 -3.06
N ARG A 115 -23.03 -5.04 -3.61
CA ARG A 115 -23.30 -4.73 -5.02
C ARG A 115 -22.95 -3.29 -5.35
N GLU A 116 -23.34 -2.35 -4.50
CA GLU A 116 -23.02 -0.94 -4.63
C GLU A 116 -21.50 -0.71 -4.62
N TYR A 117 -20.80 -1.32 -3.65
CA TYR A 117 -19.34 -1.29 -3.61
C TYR A 117 -18.72 -1.86 -4.90
N ALA A 118 -19.24 -2.99 -5.39
CA ALA A 118 -18.77 -3.58 -6.64
C ALA A 118 -18.98 -2.69 -7.87
N ARG A 119 -20.06 -1.91 -7.90
CA ARG A 119 -20.35 -0.93 -8.96
C ARG A 119 -19.41 0.27 -8.88
N THR A 120 -19.27 0.85 -7.70
CA THR A 120 -18.53 2.12 -7.49
C THR A 120 -17.01 1.94 -7.42
N HIS A 121 -16.51 0.76 -7.03
CA HIS A 121 -15.09 0.50 -6.80
C HIS A 121 -14.52 -0.60 -7.74
N ARG A 122 -15.03 -0.66 -8.97
CA ARG A 122 -14.70 -1.71 -9.95
C ARG A 122 -13.20 -1.85 -10.22
N GLU A 123 -12.48 -0.75 -10.36
CA GLU A 123 -11.02 -0.78 -10.61
C GLU A 123 -10.23 -1.26 -9.41
N GLN A 124 -10.63 -0.86 -8.20
CA GLN A 124 -9.99 -1.33 -6.96
C GLN A 124 -10.16 -2.84 -6.80
N ILE A 125 -11.34 -3.37 -7.14
CA ILE A 125 -11.61 -4.81 -7.13
C ILE A 125 -10.77 -5.53 -8.19
N ARG A 126 -10.67 -4.98 -9.40
CA ARG A 126 -9.82 -5.55 -10.46
C ARG A 126 -8.35 -5.56 -10.05
N GLU A 127 -7.87 -4.50 -9.41
CA GLU A 127 -6.50 -4.40 -8.93
C GLU A 127 -6.24 -5.37 -7.77
N ALA A 128 -7.13 -5.42 -6.77
CA ALA A 128 -7.03 -6.38 -5.68
C ALA A 128 -6.99 -7.82 -6.20
N ASN A 129 -7.85 -8.15 -7.17
CA ASN A 129 -7.84 -9.45 -7.83
C ASN A 129 -6.54 -9.71 -8.62
N ARG A 130 -6.02 -8.72 -9.35
CA ARG A 130 -4.73 -8.83 -10.04
C ARG A 130 -3.60 -9.13 -9.04
N ARG A 131 -3.52 -8.37 -7.95
CA ARG A 131 -2.52 -8.58 -6.89
C ARG A 131 -2.66 -9.94 -6.21
N TYR A 132 -3.89 -10.37 -5.93
CA TYR A 132 -4.15 -11.69 -5.35
C TYR A 132 -3.73 -12.82 -6.29
N MET A 133 -4.08 -12.74 -7.58
CA MET A 133 -3.74 -13.75 -8.59
C MET A 133 -2.25 -13.77 -8.95
N ALA A 134 -1.53 -12.66 -8.72
CA ALA A 134 -0.09 -12.59 -8.90
C ALA A 134 0.69 -13.31 -7.79
N ARG A 135 0.06 -13.64 -6.65
CA ARG A 135 0.72 -14.33 -5.55
C ARG A 135 1.17 -15.74 -5.96
N PRO A 136 2.43 -16.13 -5.69
CA PRO A 136 2.95 -17.44 -6.07
C PRO A 136 2.12 -18.60 -5.56
N GLU A 137 1.67 -18.54 -4.31
CA GLU A 137 0.94 -19.61 -3.62
C GLU A 137 -0.45 -19.81 -4.25
N VAL A 138 -1.10 -18.72 -4.65
CA VAL A 138 -2.40 -18.75 -5.33
C VAL A 138 -2.24 -19.35 -6.73
N ARG A 139 -1.20 -18.95 -7.46
CA ARG A 139 -0.89 -19.50 -8.78
C ARG A 139 -0.55 -20.98 -8.71
N GLU A 140 0.21 -21.39 -7.71
CA GLU A 140 0.58 -22.78 -7.48
C GLU A 140 -0.64 -23.63 -7.10
N ALA A 141 -1.47 -23.19 -6.16
CA ALA A 141 -2.69 -23.88 -5.79
C ALA A 141 -3.63 -24.08 -7.00
N ARG A 142 -3.74 -23.06 -7.86
CA ARG A 142 -4.52 -23.14 -9.11
C ARG A 142 -3.90 -24.15 -10.09
N ASN A 143 -2.58 -24.14 -10.25
CA ASN A 143 -1.87 -25.10 -11.09
C ASN A 143 -2.01 -26.53 -10.56
N ARG A 144 -1.96 -26.73 -9.24
CA ARG A 144 -2.16 -28.02 -8.58
C ARG A 144 -3.55 -28.57 -8.87
N ARG A 145 -4.61 -27.79 -8.61
CA ARG A 145 -6.00 -28.16 -8.95
C ARG A 145 -6.16 -28.48 -10.43
N ARG A 146 -5.51 -27.71 -11.30
CA ARG A 146 -5.50 -28.00 -12.75
C ARG A 146 -4.85 -29.34 -13.06
N ARG A 147 -3.67 -29.64 -12.49
CA ARG A 147 -2.97 -30.91 -12.70
C ARG A 147 -3.78 -32.09 -12.16
N GLU A 148 -4.38 -31.95 -10.98
CA GLU A 148 -5.29 -32.96 -10.40
C GLU A 148 -6.48 -33.21 -11.32
N ARG A 149 -7.12 -32.16 -11.81
CA ARG A 149 -8.23 -32.27 -12.76
C ARG A 149 -7.81 -32.94 -14.07
N GLU A 150 -6.62 -32.59 -14.60
CA GLU A 150 -6.06 -33.24 -15.79
C GLU A 150 -5.73 -34.71 -15.54
N ARG A 151 -5.17 -35.06 -14.38
CA ARG A 151 -4.91 -36.45 -13.97
C ARG A 151 -6.21 -37.25 -13.86
N ARG A 152 -7.23 -36.65 -13.23
CA ARG A 152 -8.56 -37.25 -13.10
C ARG A 152 -9.19 -37.51 -14.47
N MET A 153 -9.20 -36.51 -15.36
CA MET A 153 -9.70 -36.69 -16.73
C MET A 153 -8.93 -37.76 -17.51
N LYS A 154 -7.61 -37.89 -17.33
CA LYS A 154 -6.85 -38.96 -18.00
C LYS A 154 -7.31 -40.37 -17.63
N LEU A 155 -7.73 -40.56 -16.38
CA LEU A 155 -8.11 -41.87 -15.84
C LEU A 155 -9.60 -42.15 -16.05
N GLU A 156 -10.46 -41.18 -15.73
CA GLU A 156 -11.92 -41.36 -15.75
C GLU A 156 -12.52 -41.07 -17.13
N GLU A 157 -11.92 -40.17 -17.92
CA GLU A 157 -12.51 -39.66 -19.16
C GLU A 157 -11.45 -39.43 -20.27
N PRO A 158 -10.76 -40.49 -20.73
CA PRO A 158 -9.59 -40.36 -21.61
C PRO A 158 -9.90 -39.67 -22.94
N GLU A 159 -11.10 -39.84 -23.49
CA GLU A 159 -11.53 -39.17 -24.72
C GLU A 159 -11.67 -37.66 -24.54
N LYS A 160 -12.28 -37.21 -23.44
CA LYS A 160 -12.36 -35.78 -23.10
C LYS A 160 -10.97 -35.18 -22.86
N TYR A 161 -10.07 -35.95 -22.25
CA TYR A 161 -8.68 -35.53 -22.10
C TYR A 161 -7.99 -35.32 -23.46
N ARG A 162 -8.13 -36.26 -24.39
CA ARG A 162 -7.59 -36.14 -25.76
C ARG A 162 -8.14 -34.92 -26.49
N ALA A 163 -9.46 -34.75 -26.50
CA ALA A 163 -10.13 -33.61 -27.13
C ALA A 163 -9.64 -32.26 -26.56
N MET A 164 -9.46 -32.17 -25.24
CA MET A 164 -8.93 -30.97 -24.57
C MET A 164 -7.47 -30.68 -24.96
N VAL A 165 -6.64 -31.72 -25.10
CA VAL A 165 -5.25 -31.58 -25.58
C VAL A 165 -5.22 -31.13 -27.03
N ASP A 166 -6.05 -31.70 -27.89
CA ASP A 166 -6.13 -31.36 -29.31
C ASP A 166 -6.62 -29.93 -29.51
N GLU A 167 -7.64 -29.50 -28.78
CA GLU A 167 -8.11 -28.12 -28.79
C GLU A 167 -7.00 -27.16 -28.34
N ARG A 168 -6.24 -27.51 -27.29
CA ARG A 168 -5.10 -26.71 -26.83
C ARG A 168 -4.01 -26.61 -27.89
N ASN A 169 -3.73 -27.71 -28.59
CA ASN A 169 -2.76 -27.76 -29.67
C ASN A 169 -3.22 -26.93 -30.87
N ARG A 170 -4.50 -27.04 -31.27
CA ARG A 170 -5.12 -26.24 -32.33
C ARG A 170 -5.00 -24.74 -32.03
N LYS A 171 -5.43 -24.31 -30.83
CA LYS A 171 -5.30 -22.90 -30.37
C LYS A 171 -3.84 -22.43 -30.37
N ARG A 172 -2.88 -23.30 -30.04
CA ARG A 172 -1.44 -22.96 -30.08
C ARG A 172 -0.93 -22.79 -31.50
N ARG A 173 -1.40 -23.61 -32.45
CA ARG A 173 -1.10 -23.47 -33.89
C ARG A 173 -1.70 -22.17 -34.45
N GLU A 174 -2.96 -21.88 -34.16
CA GLU A 174 -3.63 -20.62 -34.55
C GLU A 174 -2.87 -19.38 -34.04
N ARG A 175 -2.44 -19.37 -32.76
CA ARG A 175 -1.64 -18.27 -32.20
C ARG A 175 -0.29 -18.11 -32.90
N ARG A 176 0.35 -19.22 -33.30
CA ARG A 176 1.62 -19.19 -34.05
C ARG A 176 1.41 -18.68 -35.47
N ALA A 177 0.33 -19.07 -36.14
CA ALA A 177 -0.04 -18.56 -37.46
C ALA A 177 -0.28 -17.05 -37.40
N ARG A 178 -1.15 -16.57 -36.48
CA ARG A 178 -1.37 -15.14 -36.27
C ARG A 178 -0.08 -14.36 -36.00
N LYS A 179 0.86 -14.92 -35.24
CA LYS A 179 2.15 -14.27 -34.96
C LYS A 179 3.09 -14.24 -36.18
N ARG A 180 2.94 -15.19 -37.12
CA ARG A 180 3.65 -15.18 -38.41
C ARG A 180 3.05 -14.14 -39.35
N ASP A 181 1.72 -13.99 -39.32
CA ASP A 181 0.97 -13.12 -40.23
C ASP A 181 0.92 -11.65 -39.74
N THR A 182 1.26 -11.38 -38.48
CA THR A 182 1.48 -10.01 -38.01
C THR A 182 2.79 -9.47 -38.58
N PRO A 183 2.76 -8.42 -39.44
CA PRO A 183 3.99 -7.80 -39.91
C PRO A 183 4.79 -7.30 -38.70
N LYS A 184 6.10 -7.57 -38.68
CA LYS A 184 7.00 -6.89 -37.75
C LYS A 184 6.95 -5.42 -38.13
N VAL A 185 6.34 -4.61 -37.28
CA VAL A 185 6.45 -3.15 -37.40
C VAL A 185 7.91 -2.84 -37.06
N ASP A 186 8.72 -2.65 -38.09
CA ASP A 186 10.06 -2.11 -37.94
C ASP A 186 9.89 -0.67 -37.46
N MET A 187 10.15 -0.46 -36.17
CA MET A 187 10.21 0.85 -35.55
C MET A 187 11.57 1.46 -35.90
N ASN A 188 11.62 2.17 -37.03
CA ASN A 188 12.66 3.17 -37.28
C ASN A 188 12.30 4.48 -36.58
#